data_AF-A0A557RKP5-F1
#
_entry.id   AF-A0A557RKP5-F1
#
_cell.length_a   1.000
_cell.length_b   1.000
_cell.length_c   1.000
_cell.angle_alpha   90.00
_cell.angle_beta   90.00
_cell.angle_gamma   90.00
#
_symmetry.space_group_name_H-M   'P 1'
#
loop_
_entity.id
_entity.type
_entity.pdbx_description
1 polymer ?
#
loop_
_entity_poly.entity_id
_entity_poly.type
_entity_poly.pdbx_seq_one_letter_code
_entity_poly.pdbx_strand_id
1 'polypeptide(L)' 'MTRHTAAVLHLAAGENPIFISRLLGHSSGELLFRRYAPFVPNAVGGEGEAFEGMMARVRARRAA' A
#
# COMPACT_ATOMS: atom_id res chain seq x y z
N MET A 1 8.69 19.27 7.63
CA MET A 1 8.69 17.93 8.24
C MET A 1 7.32 17.26 8.31
N THR A 2 6.19 17.98 8.27
CA THR A 2 4.82 17.41 8.39
C THR A 2 4.35 16.56 7.21
N ARG A 3 4.68 16.93 5.97
CA ARG A 3 4.27 16.18 4.76
C ARG A 3 4.79 14.74 4.74
N HIS A 4 6.02 14.52 5.21
CA HIS A 4 6.60 13.18 5.28
C HIS A 4 5.90 12.30 6.31
N THR A 5 5.62 12.85 7.49
CA THR A 5 4.89 12.13 8.55
C THR A 5 3.48 11.77 8.09
N ALA A 6 2.76 12.69 7.45
CA ALA A 6 1.43 12.41 6.90
C ALA A 6 1.47 11.29 5.85
N ALA A 7 2.44 11.33 4.93
CA ALA A 7 2.60 10.28 3.91
C ALA A 7 2.81 8.89 4.53
N VAL A 8 3.67 8.78 5.55
CA VAL A 8 3.93 7.50 6.25
C VAL A 8 2.69 7.00 6.99
N LEU A 9 1.92 7.87 7.65
CA LEU A 9 0.70 7.47 8.35
C LEU A 9 -0.37 6.94 7.39
N HIS A 10 -0.59 7.61 6.25
CA HIS A 10 -1.52 7.10 5.23
C HIS A 10 -1.07 5.77 4.64
N LEU A 11 0.24 5.62 4.35
CA LEU A 11 0.77 4.35 3.85
C LEU A 11 0.64 3.22 4.89
N ALA A 12 0.88 3.50 6.17
CA ALA A 12 0.68 2.55 7.26
C ALA A 12 -0.81 2.16 7.42
N ALA A 13 -1.73 3.05 7.07
CA ALA A 13 -3.16 2.76 7.01
C ALA A 13 -3.58 1.95 5.76
N GLY A 14 -2.65 1.65 4.85
CA GLY A 14 -2.92 0.91 3.62
C GLY A 14 -3.56 1.73 2.50
N GLU A 15 -3.52 3.07 2.59
CA GLU A 15 -4.09 3.95 1.58
C GLU A 15 -3.31 3.92 0.27
N ASN A 16 -4.01 4.18 -0.84
CA ASN A 16 -3.41 4.13 -2.18
C ASN A 16 -2.30 5.19 -2.33
N PRO A 17 -1.06 4.82 -2.68
CA PRO A 17 0.04 5.78 -2.84
C PRO A 17 -0.24 6.89 -3.85
N ILE A 18 -0.92 6.61 -4.97
CA ILE A 18 -1.27 7.65 -5.95
C ILE A 18 -2.26 8.66 -5.35
N PHE A 19 -3.18 8.21 -4.50
CA PHE A 19 -4.09 9.09 -3.78
C PHE A 19 -3.34 9.99 -2.80
N ILE A 20 -2.45 9.42 -1.97
CA ILE A 20 -1.60 10.16 -1.04
C ILE A 20 -0.73 11.18 -1.79
N SER A 21 -0.23 10.80 -2.98
CA SER A 21 0.55 11.67 -3.86
C SER A 21 -0.21 12.93 -4.25
N ARG A 22 -1.47 12.77 -4.65
CA ARG A 22 -2.35 13.87 -5.06
C ARG A 22 -2.77 14.72 -3.87
N LEU A 23 -3.11 14.08 -2.74
CA LEU A 23 -3.51 14.75 -1.50
C LEU A 23 -2.42 15.67 -0.96
N LEU A 24 -1.16 15.23 -1.00
CA LEU A 24 -0.03 15.97 -0.44
C LEU A 24 0.68 16.91 -1.44
N GLY A 25 0.23 16.92 -2.70
CA GLY A 25 0.80 17.73 -3.78
C GLY A 25 2.20 17.29 -4.19
N HIS A 26 2.48 15.98 -4.19
CA HIS A 26 3.74 15.45 -4.73
C HIS A 26 3.77 15.64 -6.26
N SER A 27 4.91 16.11 -6.78
CA SER A 27 5.12 16.32 -8.22
C SER A 27 5.18 15.03 -9.04
N SER A 28 5.44 13.89 -8.41
CA SER A 28 5.42 12.56 -9.03
C SER A 28 4.99 11.51 -8.01
N GLY A 29 4.15 10.56 -8.45
CA GLY A 29 3.78 9.38 -7.66
C GLY A 29 4.96 8.44 -7.40
N GLU A 30 6.03 8.53 -8.20
CA GLU A 30 7.26 7.76 -8.04
C GLU A 30 7.93 8.02 -6.69
N LEU A 31 7.77 9.24 -6.14
CA LEU A 31 8.30 9.59 -4.83
C LEU A 31 7.77 8.67 -3.72
N LEU A 32 6.51 8.22 -3.80
CA LEU A 32 5.92 7.34 -2.77
C LEU A 32 6.53 5.93 -2.79
N PHE A 33 6.75 5.37 -3.97
CA PHE A 33 7.39 4.06 -4.10
C PHE A 33 8.89 4.12 -3.79
N ARG A 34 9.60 5.16 -4.24
CA ARG A 34 11.06 5.21 -4.13
C ARG A 34 11.56 5.72 -2.78
N ARG A 35 10.82 6.63 -2.13
CA ARG A 35 11.25 7.27 -0.88
C ARG A 35 10.54 6.72 0.35
N TYR A 36 9.32 6.22 0.22
CA TYR A 36 8.53 5.82 1.39
C TYR A 36 8.44 4.31 1.59
N ALA A 37 8.78 3.50 0.58
CA ALA A 37 8.87 2.03 0.73
C ALA A 37 9.67 1.56 1.96
N PRO A 38 10.81 2.17 2.35
CA PRO A 38 11.55 1.74 3.55
C PRO A 38 10.83 2.03 4.88
N PHE A 39 9.87 2.96 4.88
CA PHE A 39 9.16 3.42 6.08
C PHE A 39 7.79 2.78 6.24
N VAL A 40 7.39 1.96 5.28
CA VAL A 40 6.22 1.09 5.38
C VAL A 40 6.76 -0.29 5.75
N PRO A 41 6.86 -0.63 7.05
CA PRO A 41 7.11 -2.02 7.42
C PRO A 41 6.01 -2.89 6.80
N ASN A 42 6.24 -4.20 6.71
CA ASN A 42 5.27 -5.20 6.26
C ASN A 42 3.97 -5.12 7.06
N ALA A 43 3.12 -4.13 6.75
CA ALA A 43 2.01 -3.71 7.59
C ALA A 43 0.93 -4.79 7.64
N VAL A 44 0.93 -5.68 6.64
CA VAL A 44 0.02 -6.81 6.52
C VAL A 44 0.53 -8.08 7.21
N GLY A 45 1.83 -8.25 7.42
CA GLY A 45 2.42 -9.54 7.84
C GLY A 45 2.19 -10.65 6.80
N GLY A 46 3.23 -11.43 6.49
CA GLY A 46 3.14 -12.46 5.45
C GLY A 46 2.94 -11.86 4.05
N GLU A 47 4.05 -11.46 3.42
CA GLU A 47 4.01 -10.96 2.03
C GLU A 47 3.28 -11.96 1.13
N GLY A 48 2.16 -11.52 0.55
CA GLY A 48 1.39 -12.32 -0.39
C GLY A 48 0.32 -13.23 0.22
N GLU A 49 0.27 -13.46 1.55
CA GLU A 49 -0.73 -14.37 2.14
C GLU A 49 -2.18 -13.90 1.92
N ALA A 50 -2.43 -12.60 2.03
CA ALA A 50 -3.76 -12.04 1.77
C ALA A 50 -4.19 -12.23 0.31
N PHE A 51 -3.26 -12.12 -0.64
CA PHE A 51 -3.51 -12.34 -2.06
C PHE A 51 -3.72 -13.83 -2.36
N GLU A 52 -2.88 -14.71 -1.84
CA GLU A 52 -3.02 -16.16 -1.97
C GLU A 52 -4.36 -16.64 -1.39
N GLY A 53 -4.74 -16.13 -0.21
CA GLY A 53 -6.05 -16.41 0.39
C GLY A 53 -7.24 -15.87 -0.42
N MET A 54 -7.09 -14.75 -1.12
CA MET A 54 -8.10 -14.27 -2.08
C MET A 54 -8.19 -15.19 -3.29
N MET A 55 -7.05 -15.55 -3.89
CA MET A 55 -7.00 -16.41 -5.08
C MET A 55 -7.53 -17.81 -4.82
N ALA A 56 -7.23 -18.39 -3.65
CA ALA A 56 -7.79 -19.65 -3.21
C ALA A 56 -9.34 -19.60 -3.17
N ARG A 57 -9.93 -18.54 -2.63
CA ARG A 57 -11.39 -18.34 -2.59
C ARG A 57 -12.01 -18.19 -3.99
N VAL A 58 -11.34 -17.48 -4.90
CA VAL A 58 -11.78 -17.33 -6.30
C VAL A 58 -11.75 -18.67 -7.03
N ARG A 59 -10.69 -19.47 -6.84
CA ARG A 59 -10.59 -20.83 -7.40
C ARG A 59 -11.68 -21.74 -6.88
N ALA A 60 -11.94 -21.73 -5.56
CA ALA A 60 -13.00 -22.52 -4.94
C ALA A 60 -14.40 -22.16 -5.48
N ARG A 61 -14.69 -20.87 -5.69
CA ARG A 61 -15.96 -20.41 -6.30
C ARG A 61 -16.16 -20.82 -7.77
N ARG A 62 -15.09 -21.09 -8.51
CA ARG A 62 -15.16 -21.52 -9.92
C ARG A 62 -15.33 -23.01 -10.10
N ALA A 63 -15.04 -23.80 -9.06
CA ALA A 63 -15.16 -25.26 -9.07
C ALA A 63 -16.51 -25.76 -8.54
N ALA A 64 -17.37 -24.86 -8.04
CA ALA A 64 -18.75 -25.10 -7.61
C ALA A 64 -19.72 -24.59 -8.66
#